data_AF-A0A847VCB8-F1
#
_entry.id   AF-A0A847VCB8-F1
#
_cell.length_a   1.000
_cell.length_b   1.000
_cell.length_c   1.000
_cell.angle_alpha   90.00
_cell.angle_beta   90.00
_cell.angle_gamma   90.00
#
_symmetry.space_group_name_H-M   'P 1'
#
loop_
_entity.id
_entity.type
_entity.pdbx_description
1 polymer ?
#
loop_
_entity_poly.entity_id
_entity_poly.type
_entity_poly.pdbx_seq_one_letter_code
_entity_poly.pdbx_strand_id
1 'polypeptide(L)'
;MRLLNLLFRTDNVWSFDRLKTYILKLRESNVYPFAENLPQGLTFPKDFWNDLIKIFRDTNTDGLERAFSVFWADGEVIFTKVKTGSDRMVKSGGAIQVKYSQHPTKGYYARKDLFVDGKLTKKRDVYHKSIPKSIEIQYLFNIHTHPKHTTKRGDTYYNFFSVQDIKSLISSKAIITGLVTDKLWILIRTDKSPSSVDDIPEVLLTPEYVEKKLHMRLYEGDFRMPVNRYQKKK
;
A
#
# COMPACT_ATOMS: atom_id res chain seq x y z
N MET A 1 -12.02 -26.66 18.98
CA MET A 1 -11.08 -25.52 19.20
C MET A 1 -11.14 -24.40 18.13
N ARG A 2 -12.16 -24.30 17.25
CA ARG A 2 -12.22 -23.21 16.23
C ARG A 2 -13.15 -22.05 16.57
N LEU A 3 -14.17 -22.23 17.43
CA LEU A 3 -15.11 -21.16 17.78
C LEU A 3 -14.61 -20.19 18.87
N LEU A 4 -13.80 -20.67 19.82
CA LEU A 4 -13.30 -19.83 20.93
C LEU A 4 -12.25 -18.79 20.50
N ASN A 5 -11.47 -19.05 19.44
CA ASN A 5 -10.53 -18.06 18.88
C ASN A 5 -11.23 -16.94 18.11
N LEU A 6 -12.52 -17.09 17.79
CA LEU A 6 -13.31 -16.07 17.07
C LEU A 6 -13.90 -15.03 18.03
N LEU A 7 -14.08 -15.38 19.31
CA LEU A 7 -14.78 -14.56 20.31
C LEU A 7 -13.84 -13.70 21.18
N PHE A 8 -12.53 -13.97 21.16
CA PHE A 8 -11.53 -13.25 21.97
C PHE A 8 -10.44 -12.52 21.18
N ARG A 9 -10.50 -12.49 19.84
CA ARG A 9 -9.65 -11.60 19.04
C ARG A 9 -10.28 -10.22 18.92
N THR A 10 -10.33 -9.47 20.02
CA THR A 10 -10.31 -7.99 19.96
C THR A 10 -8.89 -7.51 19.65
N ASP A 11 -8.27 -8.16 18.67
CA ASP A 11 -6.90 -7.92 18.25
C ASP A 11 -6.82 -6.49 17.72
N ASN A 12 -5.78 -5.76 18.12
CA ASN A 12 -5.50 -4.37 17.74
C ASN A 12 -5.48 -4.22 16.21
N VAL A 13 -6.63 -3.95 15.57
CA VAL A 13 -6.77 -3.72 14.13
C VAL A 13 -6.85 -2.23 13.88
N TRP A 14 -6.00 -1.71 13.00
CA TRP A 14 -6.01 -0.29 12.63
C TRP A 14 -6.77 -0.06 11.32
N SER A 15 -7.53 1.03 11.29
CA SER A 15 -8.03 1.58 10.03
C SER A 15 -6.88 2.17 9.21
N PHE A 16 -7.10 2.27 7.91
CA PHE A 16 -6.19 2.96 6.99
C PHE A 16 -5.88 4.39 7.44
N ASP A 17 -6.86 5.13 7.96
CA ASP A 17 -6.65 6.51 8.42
C ASP A 17 -5.73 6.57 9.65
N ARG A 18 -5.86 5.62 10.57
CA ARG A 18 -4.94 5.48 11.71
C ARG A 18 -3.53 5.12 11.24
N LEU A 19 -3.40 4.16 10.32
CA LEU A 19 -2.12 3.80 9.72
C LEU A 19 -1.47 5.02 9.05
N LYS A 20 -2.22 5.73 8.20
CA LYS A 20 -1.81 6.97 7.51
C LYS A 20 -1.26 7.99 8.50
N THR A 21 -2.04 8.33 9.53
CA THR A 21 -1.65 9.32 10.53
C THR A 21 -0.38 8.89 11.26
N TYR A 22 -0.26 7.60 11.59
CA TYR A 22 0.91 7.05 12.24
C TYR A 22 2.17 7.17 11.36
N ILE A 23 2.09 6.79 10.08
CA ILE A 23 3.26 6.84 9.18
C ILE A 23 3.69 8.27 8.85
N LEU A 24 2.76 9.22 8.78
CA LEU A 24 3.09 10.63 8.53
C LEU A 24 3.88 11.21 9.70
N LYS A 25 3.45 10.96 10.94
CA LYS A 25 4.18 11.38 12.15
C LYS A 25 5.60 10.79 12.23
N LEU A 26 5.73 9.49 11.92
CA LEU A 26 7.03 8.83 11.89
C LEU A 26 7.96 9.44 10.84
N ARG A 27 7.42 9.77 9.66
CA ARG A 27 8.18 10.42 8.59
C ARG A 27 8.63 11.83 8.96
N GLU A 28 7.75 12.63 9.59
CA GLU A 28 8.09 13.96 10.11
C GLU A 28 9.24 13.90 11.11
N SER A 29 9.26 12.87 11.95
CA SER A 29 10.31 12.64 12.95
C SER A 29 11.52 11.88 12.40
N ASN A 30 11.50 11.43 11.14
CA ASN A 30 12.52 10.60 10.50
C ASN A 30 12.89 9.35 11.34
N VAL A 31 11.89 8.68 11.91
CA VAL A 31 12.04 7.45 12.71
C VAL A 31 11.21 6.30 12.15
N TYR A 32 11.56 5.08 12.54
CA TYR A 32 10.81 3.86 12.23
C TYR A 32 10.00 3.39 13.44
N PRO A 33 8.89 2.66 13.23
CA PRO A 33 8.07 2.16 14.33
C PRO A 33 8.76 1.02 15.08
N PHE A 34 8.54 0.97 16.39
CA PHE A 34 8.78 -0.25 17.17
C PHE A 34 7.81 -1.35 16.74
N ALA A 35 8.33 -2.56 16.60
CA ALA A 35 7.57 -3.67 16.05
C ALA A 35 6.36 -4.09 16.91
N GLU A 36 6.47 -3.89 18.22
CA GLU A 36 5.42 -4.07 19.24
C GLU A 36 4.30 -3.03 19.16
N ASN A 37 4.57 -1.83 18.63
CA ASN A 37 3.57 -0.76 18.49
C ASN A 37 2.67 -0.95 17.27
N LEU A 38 3.05 -1.85 16.35
CA LEU A 38 2.29 -2.11 15.15
C LEU A 38 1.06 -2.99 15.45
N PRO A 39 -0.04 -2.82 14.70
CA PRO A 39 -1.28 -3.55 14.92
C PRO A 39 -1.16 -5.04 14.57
N GLN A 40 -2.14 -5.84 15.00
CA GLN A 40 -2.31 -7.21 14.53
C GLN A 40 -2.97 -7.28 13.16
N GLY A 41 -3.75 -6.27 12.78
CA GLY A 41 -4.35 -6.20 11.45
C GLY A 41 -4.58 -4.78 10.95
N LEU A 42 -4.82 -4.67 9.65
CA LEU A 42 -5.04 -3.43 8.92
C LEU A 42 -6.32 -3.57 8.09
N THR A 43 -7.16 -2.54 8.11
CA THR A 43 -8.33 -2.46 7.23
C THR A 43 -8.19 -1.31 6.26
N PHE A 44 -8.53 -1.58 5.00
CA PHE A 44 -8.44 -0.62 3.90
C PHE A 44 -9.83 -0.23 3.41
N PRO A 45 -10.03 1.03 2.95
CA PRO A 45 -11.31 1.47 2.45
C PRO A 45 -11.70 0.74 1.16
N LYS A 46 -13.02 0.69 0.88
CA LYS A 46 -13.57 0.01 -0.30
C LYS A 46 -12.91 0.47 -1.61
N ASP A 47 -12.68 1.76 -1.77
CA ASP A 47 -12.08 2.33 -2.98
C ASP A 47 -10.64 1.88 -3.19
N PHE A 48 -9.85 1.74 -2.11
CA PHE A 48 -8.52 1.16 -2.18
C PHE A 48 -8.57 -0.26 -2.74
N TRP A 49 -9.50 -1.09 -2.25
CA TRP A 49 -9.66 -2.45 -2.75
C TRP A 49 -10.11 -2.49 -4.21
N ASN A 50 -11.01 -1.60 -4.62
CA ASN A 50 -11.47 -1.55 -6.00
C ASN A 50 -10.32 -1.24 -6.97
N ASP A 51 -9.49 -0.25 -6.64
CA ASP A 51 -8.32 0.12 -7.44
C ASP A 51 -7.27 -1.00 -7.43
N LEU A 52 -7.00 -1.60 -6.26
CA LEU A 52 -6.06 -2.72 -6.12
C LEU A 52 -6.47 -3.95 -6.95
N ILE A 53 -7.75 -4.35 -6.88
CA ILE A 53 -8.28 -5.51 -7.62
C ILE A 53 -8.23 -5.23 -9.13
N LYS A 54 -8.51 -3.99 -9.55
CA LYS A 54 -8.40 -3.62 -10.96
C LYS A 54 -6.97 -3.80 -11.44
N ILE A 55 -5.99 -3.26 -10.70
CA ILE A 55 -4.58 -3.39 -11.03
C ILE A 55 -4.16 -4.87 -11.08
N PHE A 56 -4.56 -5.68 -10.08
CA PHE A 56 -4.30 -7.12 -10.07
C PHE A 56 -4.84 -7.83 -11.32
N ARG A 57 -6.08 -7.53 -11.71
CA ARG A 57 -6.70 -8.11 -12.92
C ARG A 57 -5.94 -7.70 -14.18
N ASP A 58 -5.57 -6.42 -14.27
CA ASP A 58 -4.79 -5.91 -15.40
C ASP A 58 -3.44 -6.63 -15.49
N THR A 59 -2.76 -6.87 -14.37
CA THR A 59 -1.49 -7.66 -14.28
C THR A 59 -1.66 -9.11 -14.68
N ASN A 60 -2.71 -9.77 -14.25
CA ASN A 60 -2.96 -11.16 -14.62
C ASN A 60 -3.44 -11.34 -16.06
N THR A 61 -3.94 -10.28 -16.68
CA THR A 61 -4.43 -10.33 -18.07
C THR A 61 -3.27 -10.25 -19.06
N ASP A 62 -2.32 -9.35 -18.84
CA ASP A 62 -1.19 -9.14 -19.77
C ASP A 62 0.15 -9.70 -19.28
N GLY A 63 0.24 -10.15 -18.03
CA GLY A 63 1.46 -10.69 -17.45
C GLY A 63 2.54 -9.65 -17.13
N LEU A 64 2.21 -8.35 -17.18
CA LEU A 64 3.19 -7.29 -16.98
C LEU A 64 3.22 -6.82 -15.52
N GLU A 65 4.40 -6.79 -14.91
CA GLU A 65 4.58 -6.19 -13.58
C GLU A 65 4.28 -4.69 -13.62
N ARG A 66 3.70 -4.18 -12.54
CA ARG A 66 3.32 -2.77 -12.42
C ARG A 66 3.68 -2.25 -11.04
N ALA A 67 4.10 -0.99 -10.97
CA ALA A 67 4.36 -0.30 -9.71
C ALA A 67 3.49 0.96 -9.62
N PHE A 68 2.93 1.19 -8.42
CA PHE A 68 2.06 2.30 -8.11
C PHE A 68 2.49 2.98 -6.81
N SER A 69 2.46 4.31 -6.80
CA SER A 69 2.54 5.08 -5.57
C SER A 69 1.13 5.33 -5.04
N VAL A 70 0.93 5.04 -3.76
CA VAL A 70 -0.31 5.25 -3.01
C VAL A 70 -0.24 6.59 -2.30
N PHE A 71 -1.25 7.42 -2.53
CA PHE A 71 -1.39 8.74 -1.92
C PHE A 71 -2.71 8.84 -1.16
N TRP A 72 -2.72 9.69 -0.14
CA TRP A 72 -3.93 10.27 0.41
C TRP A 72 -4.11 11.67 -0.17
N ALA A 73 -5.23 11.93 -0.82
CA ALA A 73 -5.58 13.27 -1.27
C ALA A 73 -6.98 13.62 -0.80
N ASP A 74 -7.02 14.39 0.29
CA ASP A 74 -8.22 15.06 0.77
C ASP A 74 -9.46 14.14 0.90
N GLY A 75 -9.33 13.12 1.75
CA GLY A 75 -10.42 12.17 2.01
C GLY A 75 -10.43 10.94 1.11
N GLU A 76 -9.47 10.80 0.18
CA GLU A 76 -9.45 9.70 -0.78
C GLU A 76 -8.07 9.07 -0.92
N VAL A 77 -8.05 7.75 -1.15
CA VAL A 77 -6.84 7.02 -1.52
C VAL A 77 -6.71 7.00 -3.04
N ILE A 78 -5.50 7.25 -3.53
CA ILE A 78 -5.21 7.37 -4.96
C ILE A 78 -4.00 6.51 -5.29
N PHE A 79 -4.13 5.75 -6.38
CA PHE A 79 -3.03 5.03 -7.00
C PHE A 79 -2.54 5.82 -8.21
N THR A 80 -1.24 6.05 -8.28
CA THR A 80 -0.58 6.66 -9.44
C THR A 80 0.49 5.73 -9.95
N LYS A 81 0.63 5.58 -11.27
CA LYS A 81 1.71 4.74 -11.81
C LYS A 81 3.05 5.36 -11.43
N VAL A 82 3.98 4.51 -11.00
CA VAL A 82 5.38 4.92 -10.82
C VAL A 82 5.97 5.18 -12.21
N LYS A 83 6.59 6.36 -12.41
CA LYS A 83 7.32 6.67 -13.64
C LYS A 83 8.80 6.43 -13.37
N THR A 84 9.33 5.33 -13.91
CA THR A 84 10.76 5.03 -13.84
C THR A 84 11.53 6.08 -14.64
N GLY A 85 12.42 6.83 -13.98
CA GLY A 85 13.29 7.80 -14.61
C GLY A 85 14.69 7.23 -14.73
N SER A 86 14.94 6.38 -15.73
CA SER A 86 16.21 5.64 -15.95
C SER A 86 16.64 4.71 -14.79
N ASP A 87 17.53 3.77 -15.09
CA ASP A 87 17.93 2.61 -14.27
C ASP A 87 18.51 2.94 -12.88
N ARG A 88 18.67 4.22 -12.55
CA ARG A 88 19.24 4.69 -11.28
C ARG A 88 18.30 5.58 -10.46
N MET A 89 17.09 5.88 -10.93
CA MET A 89 16.17 6.77 -10.22
C MET A 89 14.69 6.49 -10.49
N VAL A 90 13.98 6.06 -9.46
CA VAL A 90 12.51 5.99 -9.48
C VAL A 90 11.97 7.33 -8.99
N LYS A 91 11.34 8.12 -9.89
CA LYS A 91 10.58 9.32 -9.48
C LYS A 91 9.13 8.91 -9.21
N SER A 92 8.58 9.27 -8.05
CA SER A 92 7.14 9.07 -7.78
C SER A 92 6.35 9.83 -8.85
N GLY A 93 5.57 9.09 -9.64
CA GLY A 93 5.33 9.43 -11.04
C GLY A 93 4.02 10.13 -11.38
N GLY A 94 3.15 10.40 -10.41
CA GLY A 94 1.84 11.00 -10.65
C GLY A 94 1.77 12.46 -10.25
N ALA A 95 1.44 13.37 -11.17
CA ALA A 95 0.98 14.70 -10.77
C ALA A 95 -0.47 14.60 -10.26
N ILE A 96 -0.67 14.70 -8.94
CA ILE A 96 -2.01 14.69 -8.32
C ILE A 96 -2.48 16.14 -8.15
N GLN A 97 -3.69 16.43 -8.59
CA GLN A 97 -4.33 17.73 -8.36
C GLN A 97 -5.76 17.53 -7.89
N VAL A 98 -6.11 18.20 -6.79
CA VAL A 98 -7.49 18.29 -6.30
C VAL A 98 -7.97 19.72 -6.56
N LYS A 99 -9.16 19.86 -7.16
CA LYS A 99 -9.81 21.17 -7.38
C LYS A 99 -11.20 21.16 -6.78
N TYR A 100 -11.54 22.25 -6.12
CA TYR A 100 -12.91 22.55 -5.71
C TYR A 100 -13.45 23.68 -6.56
N SER A 101 -14.65 23.53 -7.08
CA SER A 101 -15.37 24.56 -7.84
C SER A 101 -16.82 24.64 -7.35
N GLN A 102 -17.48 25.78 -7.56
CA GLN A 102 -18.91 25.90 -7.25
C GLN A 102 -19.71 24.89 -8.09
N HIS A 103 -20.67 24.19 -7.47
CA HIS A 103 -21.51 23.28 -8.24
C HIS A 103 -22.44 24.09 -9.16
N PRO A 104 -22.58 23.71 -10.45
CA PRO A 104 -23.31 24.53 -11.44
C PRO A 104 -24.79 24.71 -11.11
N THR A 105 -25.42 23.71 -10.48
CA THR A 105 -26.89 23.69 -10.23
C THR A 105 -27.32 23.43 -8.79
N LYS A 106 -26.38 23.18 -7.86
CA LYS A 106 -26.70 22.78 -6.47
C LYS A 106 -26.06 23.80 -5.54
N GLY A 107 -26.80 24.84 -5.17
CA GLY A 107 -26.26 26.01 -4.45
C GLY A 107 -25.54 25.69 -3.13
N TYR A 108 -25.85 24.56 -2.49
CA TYR A 108 -25.21 24.13 -1.24
C TYR A 108 -24.03 23.17 -1.42
N TYR A 109 -23.66 22.84 -2.65
CA TYR A 109 -22.59 21.89 -2.95
C TYR A 109 -21.49 22.55 -3.77
N ALA A 110 -20.28 22.07 -3.60
CA ALA A 110 -19.16 22.26 -4.50
C ALA A 110 -18.91 20.96 -5.27
N ARG A 111 -18.16 21.09 -6.36
CA ARG A 111 -17.65 19.97 -7.14
C ARG A 111 -16.17 19.78 -6.82
N LYS A 112 -15.84 18.61 -6.28
CA LYS A 112 -14.46 18.14 -6.12
C LYS A 112 -14.06 17.34 -7.35
N ASP A 113 -13.08 17.85 -8.09
CA ASP A 113 -12.45 17.19 -9.22
C ASP A 113 -11.05 16.70 -8.82
N LEU A 114 -10.78 15.44 -9.09
CA LEU A 114 -9.48 14.82 -8.85
C LEU A 114 -8.81 14.50 -10.18
N PHE A 115 -7.60 15.00 -10.37
CA PHE A 115 -6.77 14.75 -11.52
C PHE A 115 -5.54 13.93 -11.13
N VAL A 116 -5.21 12.95 -11.96
CA VAL A 116 -3.96 12.20 -11.90
C VAL A 116 -3.31 12.30 -13.26
N ASP A 117 -2.08 12.82 -13.30
CA ASP A 117 -1.33 13.07 -14.53
C ASP A 117 -2.11 13.93 -15.54
N GLY A 118 -2.75 14.98 -15.03
CA GLY A 118 -3.56 15.91 -15.83
C GLY A 118 -4.91 15.36 -16.30
N LYS A 119 -5.19 14.07 -16.11
CA LYS A 119 -6.47 13.46 -16.48
C LYS A 119 -7.43 13.46 -15.29
N LEU A 120 -8.66 13.94 -15.52
CA LEU A 120 -9.75 13.83 -14.55
C LEU A 120 -10.05 12.34 -14.29
N THR A 121 -9.84 11.89 -13.06
CA THR A 121 -10.06 10.49 -12.66
C THR A 121 -11.32 10.31 -11.83
N LYS A 122 -11.62 11.27 -10.93
CA LYS A 122 -12.84 11.25 -10.11
C LYS A 122 -13.46 12.64 -10.04
N LYS A 123 -14.79 12.65 -9.94
CA LYS A 123 -15.61 13.85 -9.76
C LYS A 123 -16.71 13.53 -8.76
N ARG A 124 -16.84 14.32 -7.70
CA ARG A 124 -17.90 14.15 -6.70
C ARG A 124 -18.43 15.49 -6.22
N ASP A 125 -19.71 15.50 -5.84
CA ASP A 125 -20.32 16.66 -5.20
C ASP A 125 -20.04 16.59 -3.69
N VAL A 126 -19.61 17.71 -3.10
CA VAL A 126 -19.26 17.83 -1.68
C VAL A 126 -20.06 18.98 -1.09
N TYR A 127 -20.66 18.78 0.08
CA TYR A 127 -21.37 19.85 0.77
C TYR A 127 -20.40 20.99 1.11
N HIS A 128 -20.76 22.24 0.85
CA HIS A 128 -19.80 23.37 0.90
C HIS A 128 -19.14 23.54 2.28
N LYS A 129 -19.84 23.23 3.38
CA LYS A 129 -19.26 23.30 4.74
C LYS A 129 -18.26 22.18 5.04
N SER A 130 -18.22 21.15 4.21
CA SER A 130 -17.30 20.02 4.33
C SER A 130 -16.04 20.19 3.47
N ILE A 131 -15.90 21.31 2.75
CA ILE A 131 -14.68 21.63 2.00
C ILE A 131 -13.57 21.93 3.02
N PRO A 132 -12.39 21.29 2.90
CA PRO A 132 -11.29 21.57 3.81
C PRO A 132 -10.74 22.98 3.61
N LYS A 133 -10.21 23.58 4.68
CA LYS A 133 -9.53 24.89 4.61
C LYS A 133 -8.24 24.84 3.80
N SER A 134 -7.58 23.68 3.77
CA SER A 134 -6.35 23.42 3.02
C SER A 134 -6.45 22.06 2.33
N ILE A 135 -6.05 22.00 1.07
CA ILE A 135 -5.98 20.76 0.31
C ILE A 135 -4.70 20.03 0.70
N GLU A 136 -4.81 18.80 1.17
CA GLU A 136 -3.68 17.96 1.53
C GLU A 136 -3.50 16.81 0.54
N ILE A 137 -2.28 16.66 0.03
CA ILE A 137 -1.85 15.53 -0.78
C ILE A 137 -0.60 14.95 -0.11
N GLN A 138 -0.70 13.70 0.33
CA GLN A 138 0.33 13.01 1.11
C GLN A 138 0.69 11.70 0.43
N TYR A 139 1.96 11.54 0.06
CA TYR A 139 2.50 10.24 -0.34
C TYR A 139 2.49 9.28 0.84
N LEU A 140 2.08 8.03 0.65
CA LEU A 140 2.05 7.04 1.73
C LEU A 140 3.12 5.96 1.52
N PHE A 141 3.00 5.19 0.45
CA PHE A 141 3.92 4.09 0.13
C PHE A 141 3.77 3.64 -1.32
N ASN A 142 4.70 2.79 -1.78
CA ASN A 142 4.61 2.15 -3.08
C ASN A 142 4.00 0.74 -2.95
N ILE A 143 3.28 0.31 -3.97
CA ILE A 143 2.79 -1.05 -4.15
C ILE A 143 3.23 -1.51 -5.54
N HIS A 144 3.69 -2.75 -5.68
CA HIS A 144 3.89 -3.38 -6.99
C HIS A 144 3.09 -4.67 -7.11
N THR A 145 2.99 -5.20 -8.32
CA THR A 145 2.23 -6.43 -8.60
C THR A 145 3.11 -7.45 -9.29
N HIS A 146 2.98 -8.72 -8.92
CA HIS A 146 3.60 -9.83 -9.65
C HIS A 146 2.56 -10.60 -10.47
N PRO A 147 2.87 -10.99 -11.71
CA PRO A 147 1.99 -11.83 -12.50
C PRO A 147 1.89 -13.24 -11.91
N LYS A 148 0.80 -13.92 -12.23
CA LYS A 148 0.70 -15.36 -11.98
C LYS A 148 1.69 -16.13 -12.85
N HIS A 149 2.28 -17.16 -12.28
CA HIS A 149 3.08 -18.16 -12.99
C HIS A 149 2.36 -19.50 -12.95
N THR A 150 2.62 -20.33 -13.96
CA THR A 150 2.06 -21.68 -14.06
C THR A 150 3.20 -22.68 -14.14
N THR A 151 3.21 -23.67 -13.26
CA THR A 151 4.18 -24.76 -13.30
C THR A 151 3.91 -25.67 -14.50
N LYS A 152 4.88 -26.53 -14.85
CA LYS A 152 4.69 -27.57 -15.89
C LYS A 152 3.52 -28.53 -15.58
N ARG A 153 3.05 -28.58 -14.33
CA ARG A 153 1.93 -29.42 -13.86
C ARG A 153 0.58 -28.69 -13.88
N GLY A 154 0.56 -27.41 -14.23
CA GLY A 154 -0.66 -26.58 -14.24
C GLY A 154 -0.93 -25.83 -12.93
N ASP A 155 -0.11 -26.01 -11.90
CA ASP A 155 -0.29 -25.30 -10.63
C ASP A 155 0.04 -23.82 -10.79
N THR A 156 -0.81 -22.95 -10.24
CA THR A 156 -0.60 -21.50 -10.26
C THR A 156 0.12 -21.03 -9.00
N TYR A 157 1.13 -20.19 -9.16
CA TYR A 157 1.85 -19.56 -8.05
C TYR A 157 2.21 -18.10 -8.37
N TYR A 158 2.59 -17.34 -7.34
CA TYR A 158 3.09 -15.98 -7.48
C TYR A 158 4.43 -15.88 -6.76
N ASN A 159 5.35 -15.10 -7.33
CA ASN A 159 6.60 -14.80 -6.65
C ASN A 159 6.34 -13.86 -5.47
N PHE A 160 7.07 -14.08 -4.38
CA PHE A 160 7.13 -13.13 -3.26
C PHE A 160 7.98 -11.91 -3.64
N PHE A 161 8.21 -10.97 -2.71
CA PHE A 161 9.10 -9.82 -2.93
C PHE A 161 10.47 -10.27 -3.46
N SER A 162 10.98 -9.56 -4.47
CA SER A 162 12.32 -9.76 -5.00
C SER A 162 13.38 -9.07 -4.13
N VAL A 163 14.67 -9.40 -4.36
CA VAL A 163 15.79 -8.69 -3.72
C VAL A 163 15.78 -7.22 -4.08
N GLN A 164 15.39 -6.89 -5.31
CA GLN A 164 15.33 -5.51 -5.78
C GLN A 164 14.24 -4.72 -5.04
N ASP A 165 13.10 -5.33 -4.72
CA ASP A 165 12.04 -4.68 -3.94
C ASP A 165 12.52 -4.33 -2.53
N ILE A 166 13.21 -5.26 -1.88
CA ILE A 166 13.77 -5.07 -0.53
C ILE A 166 14.90 -4.03 -0.54
N LYS A 167 15.82 -4.09 -1.51
CA LYS A 167 16.88 -3.08 -1.70
C LYS A 167 16.29 -1.70 -1.93
N SER A 168 15.25 -1.59 -2.75
CA SER A 168 14.56 -0.32 -3.02
C SER A 168 13.87 0.22 -1.78
N LEU A 169 13.20 -0.63 -0.99
CA LEU A 169 12.60 -0.23 0.28
C LEU A 169 13.64 0.29 1.27
N ILE A 170 14.75 -0.43 1.45
CA ILE A 170 15.77 -0.12 2.47
C ILE A 170 16.58 1.12 2.11
N SER A 171 16.98 1.25 0.83
CA SER A 171 17.72 2.42 0.33
C SER A 171 16.87 3.69 0.31
N SER A 172 15.54 3.55 0.24
CA SER A 172 14.62 4.67 0.39
C SER A 172 14.34 5.00 1.86
N LYS A 173 13.86 6.21 2.15
CA LYS A 173 13.26 6.56 3.45
C LYS A 173 11.82 6.04 3.62
N ALA A 174 11.36 5.13 2.76
CA ALA A 174 10.01 4.60 2.84
C ALA A 174 9.88 3.67 4.05
N ILE A 175 8.77 3.81 4.78
CA ILE A 175 8.45 2.99 5.95
C ILE A 175 7.69 1.73 5.52
N ILE A 176 6.90 1.83 4.46
CA ILE A 176 5.99 0.78 3.98
C ILE A 176 6.23 0.52 2.50
N THR A 177 6.07 -0.74 2.09
CA THR A 177 5.82 -1.14 0.70
C THR A 177 4.74 -2.22 0.67
N GLY A 178 4.12 -2.42 -0.48
CA GLY A 178 3.16 -3.51 -0.70
C GLY A 178 3.45 -4.31 -1.96
N LEU A 179 2.98 -5.55 -1.94
CA LEU A 179 3.00 -6.47 -3.07
C LEU A 179 1.58 -7.01 -3.28
N VAL A 180 1.14 -7.01 -4.54
CA VAL A 180 -0.13 -7.59 -4.95
C VAL A 180 0.11 -8.84 -5.77
N THR A 181 -0.36 -9.96 -5.23
CA THR A 181 -0.46 -11.26 -5.90
C THR A 181 -1.94 -11.63 -5.95
N ASP A 182 -2.29 -12.90 -5.78
CA ASP A 182 -3.62 -13.35 -5.31
C ASP A 182 -4.05 -12.74 -3.95
N LYS A 183 -3.12 -12.11 -3.22
CA LYS A 183 -3.34 -11.46 -1.93
C LYS A 183 -2.70 -10.08 -1.91
N LEU A 184 -3.06 -9.28 -0.91
CA LEU A 184 -2.29 -8.10 -0.55
C LEU A 184 -1.28 -8.45 0.54
N TRP A 185 -0.01 -8.18 0.24
CA TRP A 185 1.09 -8.20 1.19
C TRP A 185 1.50 -6.78 1.53
N ILE A 186 1.68 -6.49 2.81
CA ILE A 186 2.22 -5.21 3.29
C ILE A 186 3.45 -5.49 4.13
N LEU A 187 4.54 -4.80 3.82
CA LEU A 187 5.79 -4.90 4.54
C LEU A 187 6.11 -3.54 5.18
N ILE A 188 6.33 -3.53 6.49
CA ILE A 188 6.59 -2.34 7.30
C ILE A 188 7.99 -2.47 7.92
N ARG A 189 8.87 -1.51 7.64
CA ARG A 189 10.18 -1.38 8.30
C ARG A 189 9.98 -1.03 9.77
N THR A 190 10.87 -1.53 10.60
CA THR A 190 10.89 -1.23 12.04
C THR A 190 12.19 -0.52 12.42
N ASP A 191 12.29 -0.08 13.66
CA ASP A 191 13.51 0.44 14.27
C ASP A 191 14.69 -0.54 14.20
N LYS A 192 14.40 -1.85 14.07
CA LYS A 192 15.41 -2.91 13.97
C LYS A 192 15.70 -3.34 12.54
N SER A 193 15.02 -2.78 11.56
CA SER A 193 15.30 -3.09 10.15
C SER A 193 16.69 -2.61 9.75
N PRO A 194 17.44 -3.39 8.95
CA PRO A 194 18.79 -3.03 8.57
C PRO A 194 18.79 -1.75 7.71
N SER A 195 19.91 -1.03 7.76
CA SER A 195 20.18 0.17 6.97
C SER A 195 20.71 -0.15 5.57
N SER A 196 21.33 -1.32 5.38
CA SER A 196 21.75 -1.85 4.07
C SER A 196 21.53 -3.37 3.98
N VAL A 197 21.44 -3.88 2.75
CA VAL A 197 21.19 -5.30 2.44
C VAL A 197 21.97 -5.69 1.18
N ASP A 198 23.30 -5.62 1.28
CA ASP A 198 24.17 -5.79 0.12
C ASP A 198 24.16 -7.26 -0.36
N ASP A 199 24.08 -8.21 0.57
CA ASP A 199 24.19 -9.66 0.33
C ASP A 199 22.93 -10.45 0.74
N ILE A 200 21.77 -10.17 0.14
CA ILE A 200 20.62 -11.08 0.22
C ILE A 200 20.68 -12.06 -0.96
N PRO A 201 20.89 -13.37 -0.74
CA PRO A 201 20.74 -14.36 -1.79
C PRO A 201 19.28 -14.42 -2.23
N GLU A 202 19.03 -14.32 -3.53
CA GLU A 202 17.68 -14.24 -4.12
C GLU A 202 16.79 -15.44 -3.73
N VAL A 203 17.39 -16.62 -3.54
CA VAL A 203 16.72 -17.87 -3.14
C VAL A 203 16.20 -17.85 -1.69
N LEU A 204 16.62 -16.89 -0.85
CA LEU A 204 16.28 -16.87 0.58
C LEU A 204 15.12 -15.93 0.95
N LEU A 205 14.61 -15.12 0.01
CA LEU A 205 13.52 -14.18 0.30
C LEU A 205 12.19 -14.89 0.49
N THR A 206 11.90 -15.16 1.75
CA THR A 206 10.66 -15.76 2.23
C THR A 206 10.01 -14.85 3.27
N PRO A 207 8.71 -15.04 3.56
CA PRO A 207 8.04 -14.39 4.69
C PRO A 207 8.80 -14.52 6.02
N GLU A 208 9.42 -15.67 6.25
CA GLU A 208 10.19 -15.94 7.47
C GLU A 208 11.51 -15.16 7.50
N TYR A 209 12.18 -15.02 6.36
CA TYR A 209 13.41 -14.25 6.24
C TYR A 209 13.16 -12.76 6.52
N VAL A 210 12.12 -12.16 5.94
CA VAL A 210 11.82 -10.72 6.16
C VAL A 210 11.48 -10.42 7.63
N GLU A 211 10.75 -11.31 8.30
CA GLU A 211 10.40 -11.16 9.73
C GLU A 211 11.59 -11.38 10.66
N LYS A 212 12.37 -12.45 10.45
CA LYS A 212 13.41 -12.88 11.40
C LYS A 212 14.77 -12.27 11.14
N LYS A 213 15.14 -12.06 9.87
CA LYS A 213 16.47 -11.58 9.47
C LYS A 213 16.48 -10.10 9.14
N LEU A 214 15.43 -9.59 8.51
CA LEU A 214 15.30 -8.16 8.23
C LEU A 214 14.53 -7.39 9.31
N HIS A 215 14.01 -8.08 10.32
CA HIS A 215 13.24 -7.49 11.42
C HIS A 215 12.10 -6.58 10.94
N MET A 216 11.52 -6.88 9.79
CA MET A 216 10.37 -6.14 9.26
C MET A 216 9.07 -6.82 9.70
N ARG A 217 7.97 -6.08 9.72
CA ARG A 217 6.64 -6.65 9.95
C ARG A 217 5.91 -6.86 8.64
N LEU A 218 5.50 -8.09 8.41
CA LEU A 218 4.78 -8.55 7.24
C LEU A 218 3.31 -8.77 7.60
N TYR A 219 2.43 -8.34 6.71
CA TYR A 219 1.00 -8.55 6.77
C TYR A 219 0.52 -9.20 5.48
N GLU A 220 -0.46 -10.08 5.57
CA GLU A 220 -1.13 -10.71 4.42
C GLU A 220 -2.65 -10.64 4.57
N GLY A 221 -3.36 -10.52 3.46
CA GLY A 221 -4.82 -10.51 3.47
C GLY A 221 -5.42 -10.82 2.10
N ASP A 222 -6.51 -11.57 2.11
CA ASP A 222 -7.35 -11.75 0.93
C ASP A 222 -8.03 -10.43 0.55
N PHE A 223 -8.35 -10.25 -0.73
CA PHE A 223 -8.97 -9.02 -1.18
C PHE A 223 -10.28 -8.73 -0.44
N ARG A 224 -10.43 -7.46 -0.02
CA ARG A 224 -11.57 -6.95 0.76
C ARG A 224 -11.67 -7.49 2.20
N MET A 225 -10.70 -8.27 2.65
CA MET A 225 -10.59 -8.71 4.04
C MET A 225 -9.57 -7.87 4.79
N PRO A 226 -9.60 -7.83 6.14
CA PRO A 226 -8.49 -7.28 6.91
C PRO A 226 -7.17 -7.96 6.55
N VAL A 227 -6.11 -7.17 6.42
CA VAL A 227 -4.75 -7.66 6.20
C VAL A 227 -4.13 -7.88 7.57
N ASN A 228 -3.84 -9.13 7.92
CA ASN A 228 -3.40 -9.50 9.26
C ASN A 228 -1.90 -9.75 9.27
N ARG A 229 -1.27 -9.56 10.44
CA ARG A 229 0.13 -9.87 10.64
C ARG A 229 0.38 -11.33 10.23
N TYR A 230 1.40 -11.54 9.41
CA TYR A 230 1.75 -12.86 8.91
C TYR A 230 2.03 -13.79 10.09
N GLN A 231 1.30 -14.90 10.14
CA GLN A 231 1.53 -15.98 11.09
C GLN A 231 1.81 -17.23 10.27
N LYS A 232 2.99 -17.83 10.48
CA LYS A 232 3.32 -19.12 9.86
C LYS A 232 2.23 -20.11 10.22
N LYS A 233 1.50 -20.61 9.22
CA LYS A 233 0.58 -21.72 9.41
C LYS A 233 1.42 -22.93 9.81
N LYS A 234 1.17 -23.45 11.00
CA LYS A 234 1.79 -24.69 11.49
C LYS A 234 1.34 -25.87 10.65
#